data_AF-A0AA88KUF9-F1
#
_entry.id   AF-A0AA88KUF9-F1
#
_cell.length_a   1.000
_cell.length_b   1.000
_cell.length_c   1.000
_cell.angle_alpha   90.00
_cell.angle_beta   90.00
_cell.angle_gamma   90.00
#
_symmetry.space_group_name_H-M   'P 1'
#
loop_
_entity.id
_entity.type
_entity.pdbx_description
1 polymer ?
#
loop_
_entity_poly.entity_id
_entity_poly.type
_entity_poly.pdbx_seq_one_letter_code
_entity_poly.pdbx_strand_id
1 'polypeptide(L)'
;MHRESGEIGRSTVEQIFTMRQLIEKTREFQQKAYVAFVDFKAAFDSIDRQSLWLILKTTGLPVKYCNLFERLHEGAESCVQVNGRRSSSFKINIGV
;
A
#
# COMPACT_ATOMS: atom_id res chain seq x y z
N MET A 1 18.30 -15.57 9.11
CA MET A 1 17.58 -14.29 9.22
C MET A 1 16.57 -14.24 8.07
N HIS A 2 15.34 -14.64 8.36
CA HIS A 2 14.23 -14.69 7.40
C HIS A 2 13.88 -13.26 6.96
N ARG A 3 13.90 -12.97 5.66
CA ARG A 3 13.35 -11.73 5.11
C ARG A 3 11.93 -12.02 4.67
N GLU A 4 10.99 -11.34 5.33
CA GLU A 4 9.58 -11.34 4.98
C GLU A 4 9.38 -10.76 3.57
N SER A 5 8.37 -11.27 2.90
CA SER A 5 7.99 -11.08 1.50
C SER A 5 7.98 -9.61 1.03
N GLY A 6 9.03 -9.26 0.28
CA GLY A 6 9.15 -8.10 -0.61
C GLY A 6 10.07 -8.50 -1.76
N GLU A 7 9.85 -7.97 -2.96
CA GLU A 7 10.61 -8.35 -4.17
C GLU A 7 12.13 -8.38 -3.91
N ILE A 8 12.79 -9.47 -4.32
CA ILE A 8 14.22 -9.69 -4.07
C ILE A 8 15.03 -8.57 -4.73
N GLY A 9 15.76 -7.78 -3.94
CA GLY A 9 16.58 -6.64 -4.41
C GLY A 9 15.85 -5.29 -4.47
N ARG A 10 14.72 -5.14 -3.76
CA ARG A 10 14.04 -3.85 -3.56
C ARG A 10 13.89 -3.54 -2.08
N SER A 11 14.87 -2.83 -1.54
CA SER A 11 14.86 -2.29 -0.18
C SER A 11 14.88 -0.77 -0.17
N THR A 12 14.37 -0.18 0.92
CA THR A 12 14.46 1.27 1.16
C THR A 12 15.92 1.75 1.14
N VAL A 13 16.86 0.91 1.60
CA VAL A 13 18.29 1.21 1.59
C VAL A 13 18.81 1.36 0.16
N GLU A 14 18.44 0.44 -0.74
CA GLU A 14 18.80 0.52 -2.16
C GLU A 14 18.19 1.75 -2.82
N GLN A 15 16.91 2.06 -2.57
CA GLN A 15 16.27 3.26 -3.13
C GLN A 15 16.95 4.56 -2.66
N ILE A 16 17.30 4.66 -1.37
CA ILE A 16 18.06 5.80 -0.84
C ILE A 16 19.43 5.90 -1.50
N PHE A 17 20.13 4.77 -1.66
CA PHE A 17 21.43 4.72 -2.33
C PHE A 17 21.33 5.21 -3.78
N THR A 18 20.37 4.70 -4.55
CA THR A 18 20.12 5.13 -5.95
C THR A 18 19.82 6.62 -6.04
N MET A 19 18.97 7.15 -5.15
CA MET A 19 18.68 8.59 -5.12
C MET A 19 19.92 9.44 -4.83
N ARG A 20 20.79 9.00 -3.91
CA ARG A 20 22.06 9.69 -3.63
C ARG A 20 22.98 9.69 -4.86
N GLN A 21 23.12 8.56 -5.54
CA GLN A 21 23.91 8.46 -6.76
C GLN A 21 23.38 9.39 -7.87
N LEU A 22 22.07 9.50 -8.03
CA LEU A 22 21.46 10.40 -9.01
C LEU A 22 21.76 11.88 -8.69
N ILE A 23 21.68 12.26 -7.41
CA ILE A 23 22.01 13.63 -6.97
C ILE A 23 23.50 13.94 -7.16
N GLU A 24 24.38 12.98 -6.88
CA GLU A 24 25.83 13.13 -7.10
C GLU A 24 26.15 13.31 -8.59
N LYS A 25 25.55 12.49 -9.45
CA LYS A 25 25.77 12.56 -10.90
C LYS A 25 25.25 13.87 -11.51
N THR A 26 24.08 14.34 -11.09
CA THR A 26 23.53 15.61 -11.59
C THR A 26 24.41 16.79 -11.19
N ARG A 27 25.02 16.77 -9.99
CA ARG A 27 26.04 17.75 -9.57
C ARG A 27 27.32 17.67 -10.39
N GLU A 28 27.82 16.47 -10.65
CA GLU A 28 29.05 16.22 -11.44
C GLU A 28 28.93 16.82 -12.85
N PHE A 29 27.78 16.69 -13.50
CA PHE A 29 27.52 17.22 -14.84
C PHE A 29 26.92 18.64 -14.87
N GLN A 30 26.89 19.35 -13.72
CA GLN A 30 26.30 20.68 -13.58
C GLN A 30 24.85 20.77 -14.11
N GLN A 31 24.09 19.68 -14.02
CA GLN A 31 22.70 19.63 -14.44
C GLN A 31 21.78 20.03 -13.29
N LYS A 32 20.67 20.70 -13.61
CA LYS A 32 19.62 21.00 -12.63
C LYS A 32 18.76 19.76 -12.42
N ALA A 33 18.54 19.39 -11.16
CA ALA A 33 17.63 18.33 -10.76
C ALA A 33 16.67 18.85 -9.68
N TYR A 34 15.42 18.39 -9.74
CA TYR A 34 14.38 18.71 -8.75
C TYR A 34 13.81 17.39 -8.23
N VAL A 35 13.59 17.31 -6.91
CA VAL A 35 13.03 16.13 -6.26
C VAL A 35 11.76 16.54 -5.54
N ALA A 36 10.67 15.82 -5.81
CA ALA A 36 9.41 15.96 -5.09
C ALA A 36 9.13 14.66 -4.32
N PHE A 37 8.91 14.78 -3.02
CA PHE A 37 8.46 13.67 -2.18
C PHE A 37 6.95 13.75 -2.04
N VAL A 38 6.26 12.71 -2.48
CA VAL A 38 4.80 12.59 -2.37
C VAL A 38 4.51 11.51 -1.34
N ASP A 39 3.74 11.86 -0.32
CA ASP A 39 3.26 10.94 0.69
C ASP A 39 1.72 10.92 0.69
N PHE A 40 1.15 9.73 0.88
CA PHE A 40 -0.30 9.55 0.93
C PHE A 40 -0.77 9.50 2.39
N LYS A 41 -1.62 10.45 2.78
CA LYS A 41 -2.28 10.39 4.08
C LYS A 41 -3.16 9.15 4.16
N ALA A 42 -2.83 8.23 5.06
CA ALA A 42 -3.57 6.99 5.29
C ALA A 42 -3.85 6.23 3.98
N ALA A 43 -2.77 5.75 3.34
CA ALA A 43 -2.80 5.16 2.01
C ALA A 43 -3.81 4.01 1.84
N PHE A 44 -4.15 3.28 2.90
CA PHE A 44 -5.17 2.22 2.85
C PHE A 44 -6.59 2.72 3.13
N ASP A 45 -6.74 3.75 3.96
CA ASP A 45 -8.04 4.34 4.30
C ASP A 45 -8.61 5.21 3.18
N SER A 46 -7.74 5.75 2.34
CA SER A 46 -8.08 6.67 1.25
C SER A 46 -8.45 5.96 -0.07
N ILE A 47 -8.30 4.63 -0.15
CA ILE A 47 -8.60 3.88 -1.38
C ILE A 47 -10.12 3.73 -1.55
N ASP A 48 -10.62 4.19 -2.70
CA ASP A 48 -11.98 3.86 -3.14
C ASP A 48 -12.07 2.37 -3.53
N ARG A 49 -12.98 1.64 -2.87
CA ARG A 49 -13.12 0.19 -3.10
C ARG A 49 -13.62 -0.14 -4.49
N GLN A 50 -14.51 0.68 -5.06
CA GLN A 50 -15.03 0.42 -6.39
C GLN A 50 -13.91 0.49 -7.44
N SER A 51 -13.06 1.51 -7.32
CA SER A 51 -11.84 1.66 -8.12
C SER A 51 -10.87 0.49 -7.91
N LEU A 52 -10.67 0.03 -6.67
CA LEU A 52 -9.85 -1.14 -6.38
C LEU A 52 -10.35 -2.41 -7.09
N TRP A 53 -11.66 -2.67 -7.03
CA TRP A 53 -12.27 -3.82 -7.71
C TRP A 53 -12.12 -3.75 -9.23
N LEU A 54 -12.28 -2.56 -9.81
CA LEU A 54 -12.06 -2.33 -11.23
C LEU A 54 -10.60 -2.58 -11.63
N ILE A 55 -9.65 -2.09 -10.83
CA ILE A 55 -8.21 -2.31 -11.07
C ILE A 55 -7.88 -3.79 -10.98
N LEU A 56 -8.36 -4.51 -9.97
CA LEU A 56 -8.10 -5.95 -9.83
C LEU A 56 -8.67 -6.77 -11.00
N LYS A 57 -9.85 -6.40 -11.51
CA LYS A 57 -10.47 -7.03 -12.68
C LYS A 57 -9.70 -6.75 -13.97
N THR A 58 -9.07 -5.58 -14.11
CA THR A 58 -8.36 -5.18 -15.33
C THR A 58 -6.88 -5.57 -15.34
N THR A 59 -6.26 -5.77 -14.16
CA THR A 59 -4.84 -6.16 -14.00
C THR A 59 -4.56 -7.64 -14.34
N GLY A 60 -5.56 -8.37 -14.85
CA GLY A 60 -5.40 -9.76 -15.30
C GLY A 60 -5.53 -10.80 -14.19
N LEU A 61 -5.97 -10.39 -12.99
CA LEU A 61 -6.25 -11.33 -11.91
C LEU A 61 -7.48 -12.18 -12.28
N PRO A 62 -7.44 -13.52 -12.09
CA PRO A 62 -8.61 -14.35 -12.38
C PRO A 62 -9.84 -13.91 -11.61
N VAL A 63 -10.99 -13.84 -12.29
CA VAL A 63 -12.27 -13.34 -11.75
C VAL A 63 -12.65 -13.99 -10.41
N LYS A 64 -12.32 -15.28 -10.23
CA LYS A 64 -12.54 -16.00 -8.97
C LYS A 64 -11.89 -15.32 -7.75
N TYR A 65 -10.69 -14.74 -7.92
CA TYR A 65 -9.98 -14.05 -6.85
C TYR A 65 -10.52 -12.64 -6.65
N CYS A 66 -10.85 -11.92 -7.72
CA CYS A 66 -11.51 -10.61 -7.60
C CYS A 66 -12.82 -10.72 -6.79
N ASN A 67 -13.65 -11.71 -7.12
CA ASN A 67 -14.90 -11.96 -6.41
C ASN A 67 -14.66 -12.37 -4.94
N LEU A 68 -13.59 -13.12 -4.66
CA LEU A 68 -13.21 -13.48 -3.29
C LEU A 68 -12.84 -12.23 -2.47
N PHE A 69 -12.04 -11.32 -3.04
CA PHE A 69 -11.65 -10.09 -2.37
C PHE A 69 -12.82 -9.14 -2.13
N GLU A 70 -13.72 -8.99 -3.11
CA GLU A 70 -14.95 -8.23 -2.97
C GLU A 70 -15.80 -8.77 -1.82
N ARG A 71 -16.03 -10.09 -1.78
CA ARG A 71 -16.82 -10.73 -0.71
C ARG A 71 -16.19 -10.65 0.67
N LEU A 72 -14.85 -10.67 0.76
CA LEU A 72 -14.16 -10.51 2.03
C LEU A 72 -14.45 -9.15 2.69
N HIS A 73 -14.66 -8.12 1.87
CA HIS A 73 -14.91 -6.76 2.34
C HIS A 73 -16.41 -6.41 2.41
N GLU A 74 -17.26 -7.22 1.78
CA GLU A 74 -18.71 -7.03 1.78
C GLU A 74 -19.29 -7.26 3.18
N GLY A 75 -19.93 -6.22 3.74
CA GLY A 75 -20.57 -6.31 5.06
C GLY A 75 -19.62 -6.53 6.23
N ALA A 76 -18.32 -6.27 6.06
CA ALA A 76 -17.33 -6.47 7.10
C ALA A 76 -17.59 -5.56 8.31
N GLU A 77 -17.56 -6.15 9.51
CA GLU A 77 -17.70 -5.45 10.78
C GLU A 77 -16.56 -5.82 11.74
N SER A 78 -16.24 -4.92 12.66
CA SER A 78 -15.20 -5.09 13.67
C SER A 78 -15.70 -4.63 15.05
N CYS A 79 -15.02 -5.06 16.10
CA CYS A 79 -15.23 -4.59 17.47
C CYS A 79 -13.88 -4.51 18.20
N VAL A 80 -13.78 -3.63 19.19
CA VAL A 80 -12.59 -3.47 20.02
C VAL A 80 -12.71 -4.40 21.22
N GLN A 81 -11.67 -5.20 21.50
CA GLN A 81 -11.60 -6.06 22.68
C GLN A 81 -10.50 -5.58 23.64
N VAL A 82 -10.88 -5.27 24.89
CA VAL A 82 -9.95 -4.86 25.96
C VAL A 82 -10.27 -5.64 27.24
N ASN A 83 -9.28 -6.31 27.82
CA ASN A 83 -9.42 -7.09 29.07
C ASN A 83 -10.60 -8.08 29.04
N GLY A 84 -10.84 -8.72 27.89
CA GLY A 84 -11.94 -9.68 27.69
C GLY A 84 -13.32 -9.06 27.46
N ARG A 85 -13.46 -7.73 27.50
CA ARG A 85 -14.70 -7.03 27.18
C ARG A 85 -14.67 -6.52 25.74
N ARG A 86 -15.76 -6.69 25.01
CA ARG A 86 -15.92 -6.24 23.61
C ARG A 86 -16.77 -4.97 23.55
N SER A 87 -16.42 -4.07 22.62
CA SER A 87 -17.29 -2.95 22.24
C SER A 87 -18.49 -3.43 21.42
N SER A 88 -19.40 -2.50 21.11
CA SER A 88 -20.35 -2.71 20.02
C SER A 88 -19.63 -2.94 18.69
N SER A 89 -20.27 -3.70 17.80
CA SER A 89 -19.84 -3.88 16.42
C SER A 89 -19.92 -2.58 15.64
N PHE A 90 -18.99 -2.34 14.72
CA PHE A 90 -19.01 -1.23 13.78
C PHE A 90 -18.56 -1.68 12.39
N LYS A 91 -19.13 -1.08 11.35
CA LYS A 91 -18.78 -1.41 9.96
C LYS A 91 -17.36 -0.97 9.62
N ILE A 92 -16.65 -1.82 8.89
CA ILE A 92 -15.31 -1.51 8.39
C ILE A 92 -15.47 -0.72 7.09
N ASN A 93 -15.27 0.59 7.19
CA ASN A 93 -15.30 1.51 6.07
C ASN A 93 -13.94 2.17 5.80
N ILE A 94 -12.86 1.73 6.46
CA ILE A 94 -11.49 2.22 6.25
C ILE A 94 -10.54 1.05 5.94
N GLY A 95 -9.30 1.35 5.59
CA GLY A 95 -8.26 0.36 5.41
C GLY A 95 -7.90 -0.30 6.74
N VAL A 96 -6.95 -1.23 6.69
CA VAL A 96 -6.45 -1.94 7.89
C VAL A 96 -5.59 -1.01 8.74
#